data_AF-Q5N6V2-F1
#
_entry.id   AF-Q5N6V2-F1
#
_cell.length_a   1.000
_cell.length_b   1.000
_cell.length_c   1.000
_cell.angle_alpha   90.00
_cell.angle_beta   90.00
_cell.angle_gamma   90.00
#
_symmetry.space_group_name_H-M   'P 1'
#
loop_
_entity.id
_entity.type
_entity.pdbx_description
1 polymer ?
#
loop_
_entity_poly.entity_id
_entity_poly.type
_entity_poly.pdbx_seq_one_letter_code
_entity_poly.pdbx_strand_id
1 'polypeptide(L)'
;MQRQLYTHNSPGAFDALKDEYFLAITKNRILNLLKFADDFTSITSHEKLIYILGMYQALSEAASGLLLMFTGPHKELVAERSEEILAKLAMSIRSMVASLIAKVRDGVSNTKNIVGVGVHPLTKYAVLCIVRLAPHRDTLDLILASGGDDVASLSDLASRVVGSLEEKPVLPCDDDATAAATGSRHHLFHANNANFVLQSCKPLLGDEWAAARESIVERHVAGYAEACWAPVVACLEPAGRKPAAKVVAKFSAAFDRAYESQARCEVRDPALRDALRRAVSDKVVTAYGVYLKTHPKLEKKLRYTAGELGERLSELFEGEAAEHNK
;
A
#
# COMPACT_ATOMS: atom_id res chain seq x y z
N MET A 1 -10.96 -23.59 39.36
CA MET A 1 -10.16 -24.50 40.21
C MET A 1 -9.40 -23.74 41.30
N GLN A 2 -8.38 -22.91 41.00
CA GLN A 2 -7.63 -22.16 42.03
C GLN A 2 -8.57 -21.37 42.95
N ARG A 3 -9.42 -20.50 42.40
CA ARG A 3 -10.41 -19.74 43.20
C ARG A 3 -11.26 -20.64 44.10
N GLN A 4 -11.72 -21.81 43.62
CA GLN A 4 -12.50 -22.79 44.40
C GLN A 4 -11.70 -23.41 45.56
N LEU A 5 -10.41 -23.71 45.34
CA LEU A 5 -9.49 -24.21 46.38
C LEU A 5 -9.28 -23.20 47.52
N TYR A 6 -9.29 -21.90 47.20
CA TYR A 6 -9.13 -20.82 48.19
C TYR A 6 -10.45 -20.19 48.65
N THR A 7 -11.63 -20.65 48.17
CA THR A 7 -12.92 -20.10 48.65
C THR A 7 -13.27 -20.63 50.05
N HIS A 8 -12.78 -21.82 50.40
CA HIS A 8 -12.95 -22.41 51.73
C HIS A 8 -11.68 -22.19 52.58
N ASN A 9 -11.63 -21.07 53.30
CA ASN A 9 -10.66 -20.85 54.38
C ASN A 9 -11.08 -21.67 55.60
N SER A 10 -10.70 -22.94 55.64
CA SER A 10 -10.70 -23.73 56.87
C SER A 10 -9.26 -23.74 57.42
N PRO A 11 -8.97 -23.14 58.58
CA PRO A 11 -7.65 -23.22 59.18
C PRO A 11 -7.33 -24.68 59.50
N GLY A 12 -6.30 -25.24 58.87
CA GLY A 12 -5.92 -26.64 59.07
C GLY A 12 -4.75 -27.07 58.18
N ALA A 13 -4.22 -28.29 58.39
CA ALA A 13 -3.06 -28.83 57.68
C ALA A 13 -3.21 -28.83 56.14
N PHE A 14 -4.45 -28.90 55.64
CA PHE A 14 -4.73 -28.81 54.21
C PHE A 14 -4.41 -27.43 53.61
N ASP A 15 -4.50 -26.35 54.40
CA ASP A 15 -4.19 -24.99 53.94
C ASP A 15 -2.71 -24.86 53.54
N ALA A 16 -1.82 -25.55 54.25
CA ALA A 16 -0.39 -25.65 53.91
C ALA A 16 -0.11 -26.53 52.68
N LEU A 17 -1.05 -27.39 52.28
CA LEU A 17 -0.91 -28.33 51.15
C LEU A 17 -1.63 -27.87 49.87
N LYS A 18 -2.45 -26.82 49.94
CA LYS A 18 -3.24 -26.30 48.81
C LYS A 18 -2.35 -25.95 47.61
N ASP A 19 -1.23 -25.28 47.88
CA ASP A 19 -0.25 -24.86 46.86
C ASP A 19 0.40 -26.07 46.19
N GLU A 20 0.87 -27.07 46.96
CA GLU A 20 1.48 -28.30 46.44
C GLU A 20 0.48 -29.15 45.64
N TYR A 21 -0.75 -29.28 46.13
CA TYR A 21 -1.82 -30.01 45.46
C TYR A 21 -2.21 -29.35 44.14
N PHE A 22 -2.37 -28.03 44.15
CA PHE A 22 -2.69 -27.28 42.95
C PHE A 22 -1.57 -27.36 41.91
N LEU A 23 -0.32 -27.22 42.35
CA LEU A 23 0.87 -27.39 41.52
C LEU A 23 0.93 -28.79 40.89
N ALA A 24 0.70 -29.85 41.66
CA ALA A 24 0.74 -31.23 41.17
C ALA A 24 -0.24 -31.47 40.00
N ILE A 25 -1.41 -30.82 40.04
CA ILE A 25 -2.46 -30.96 39.00
C ILE A 25 -2.20 -30.05 37.80
N THR A 26 -1.66 -28.85 38.02
CA THR A 26 -1.56 -27.82 36.99
C THR A 26 -0.23 -27.80 36.25
N LYS A 27 0.87 -28.20 36.91
CA LYS A 27 2.23 -28.13 36.37
C LYS A 27 2.34 -28.77 34.99
N ASN A 28 1.90 -30.03 34.85
CA ASN A 28 2.02 -30.74 33.58
C ASN A 28 1.17 -30.09 32.47
N ARG A 29 0.00 -29.55 32.82
CA ARG A 29 -0.87 -28.87 31.85
C ARG A 29 -0.25 -27.57 31.35
N ILE A 30 0.34 -26.79 32.25
CA ILE A 30 1.01 -25.53 31.92
C ILE A 30 2.27 -25.80 31.09
N LEU A 31 3.07 -26.80 31.44
CA LEU A 31 4.23 -27.21 30.62
C LEU A 31 3.81 -27.67 29.22
N ASN A 32 2.69 -28.39 29.07
CA ASN A 32 2.17 -28.76 27.76
C ASN A 32 1.71 -27.56 26.93
N LEU A 33 1.08 -26.55 27.56
CA LEU A 33 0.69 -25.30 26.88
C LEU A 33 1.92 -24.50 26.45
N LEU A 34 2.94 -24.41 27.30
CA LEU A 34 4.21 -23.76 26.96
C LEU A 34 4.92 -24.50 25.83
N LYS A 35 4.94 -25.84 25.87
CA LYS A 35 5.48 -26.65 24.77
C LYS A 35 4.74 -26.40 23.45
N PHE A 36 3.42 -26.32 23.49
CA PHE A 36 2.63 -25.97 22.31
C PHE A 36 2.99 -24.59 21.74
N ALA A 37 3.24 -23.60 22.59
CA ALA A 37 3.73 -22.29 22.16
C ALA A 37 5.17 -22.36 21.61
N ASP A 38 6.05 -23.16 22.22
CA ASP A 38 7.43 -23.37 21.76
C ASP A 38 7.45 -24.05 20.37
N ASP A 39 6.52 -24.95 20.07
CA ASP A 39 6.40 -25.59 18.75
C ASP A 39 6.15 -24.56 17.63
N PHE A 40 5.46 -23.45 17.93
CA PHE A 40 5.23 -22.35 16.97
C PHE A 40 6.51 -21.59 16.61
N THR A 41 7.55 -21.64 17.45
CA THR A 41 8.82 -20.95 17.20
C THR A 41 9.56 -21.54 15.99
N SER A 42 9.29 -22.80 15.64
CA SER A 42 9.85 -23.48 14.46
C SER A 42 9.22 -23.04 13.14
N ILE A 43 8.08 -22.34 13.18
CA ILE A 43 7.35 -21.89 12.00
C ILE A 43 7.93 -20.56 11.52
N THR A 44 8.51 -20.55 10.31
CA THR A 44 9.20 -19.37 9.75
C THR A 44 8.58 -18.83 8.46
N SER A 45 7.47 -19.40 7.99
CA SER A 45 6.79 -18.96 6.77
C SER A 45 6.04 -17.65 6.98
N HIS A 46 6.40 -16.58 6.26
CA HIS A 46 5.77 -15.25 6.36
C HIS A 46 4.23 -15.26 6.17
N GLU A 47 3.66 -16.28 5.51
CA GLU A 47 2.20 -16.43 5.35
C GLU A 47 1.50 -16.76 6.67
N LYS A 48 2.24 -17.31 7.63
CA LYS A 48 1.75 -17.67 8.96
C LYS A 48 2.03 -16.60 10.02
N LEU A 49 2.58 -15.44 9.63
CA LEU A 49 3.01 -14.37 10.54
C LEU A 49 1.93 -13.97 11.56
N ILE A 50 0.68 -13.85 11.13
CA ILE A 50 -0.45 -13.48 11.98
C ILE A 50 -0.69 -14.53 13.08
N TYR A 51 -0.51 -15.81 12.78
CA TYR A 51 -0.68 -16.87 13.77
C TYR A 51 0.44 -16.85 14.82
N ILE A 52 1.66 -16.54 14.41
CA ILE A 52 2.81 -16.44 15.33
C ILE A 52 2.67 -15.19 16.21
N LEU A 53 2.22 -14.07 15.63
CA LEU A 53 1.86 -12.86 16.38
C LEU A 53 0.76 -13.16 17.41
N GLY A 54 -0.31 -13.86 17.00
CA GLY A 54 -1.38 -14.27 17.91
C GLY A 54 -0.88 -15.17 19.05
N MET A 55 0.05 -16.08 18.78
CA MET A 55 0.68 -16.91 19.83
C MET A 55 1.50 -16.06 20.81
N TYR A 56 2.30 -15.12 20.31
CA TYR A 56 3.07 -14.21 21.15
C TYR A 56 2.14 -13.37 22.04
N GLN A 57 1.07 -12.80 21.48
CA GLN A 57 0.09 -12.02 22.23
C GLN A 57 -0.58 -12.87 23.31
N ALA A 58 -1.11 -14.04 22.94
CA ALA A 58 -1.78 -14.93 23.88
C ALA A 58 -0.85 -15.34 25.04
N LEU A 59 0.42 -15.66 24.76
CA LEU A 59 1.38 -16.01 25.79
C LEU A 59 1.75 -14.80 26.66
N SER A 60 1.97 -13.63 26.06
CA SER A 60 2.32 -12.40 26.78
C SER A 60 1.21 -11.96 27.76
N GLU A 61 -0.05 -11.99 27.29
CA GLU A 61 -1.22 -11.69 28.11
C GLU A 61 -1.42 -12.72 29.23
N ALA A 62 -1.24 -14.01 28.91
CA ALA A 62 -1.39 -15.09 29.89
C ALA A 62 -0.25 -15.16 30.90
N ALA A 63 0.97 -14.72 30.56
CA ALA A 63 2.18 -14.89 31.37
C ALA A 63 2.00 -14.34 32.79
N SER A 64 1.51 -13.11 32.93
CA SER A 64 1.28 -12.51 34.25
C SER A 64 0.29 -13.32 35.09
N GLY A 65 -0.80 -13.81 34.47
CA GLY A 65 -1.79 -14.66 35.14
C GLY A 65 -1.21 -16.01 35.56
N LEU A 66 -0.41 -16.65 34.68
CA LEU A 66 0.27 -17.90 34.98
C LEU A 66 1.27 -17.74 36.14
N LEU A 67 1.99 -16.63 36.20
CA LEU A 67 2.96 -16.38 37.27
C LEU A 67 2.32 -16.14 38.63
N LEU A 68 1.09 -15.63 38.68
CA LEU A 68 0.33 -15.49 39.92
C LEU A 68 -0.19 -16.84 40.47
N MET A 69 -0.16 -17.90 39.66
CA MET A 69 -0.60 -19.23 40.04
C MET A 69 0.47 -20.03 40.81
N PHE A 70 1.71 -19.55 40.83
CA PHE A 70 2.86 -20.26 41.40
C PHE A 70 3.62 -19.41 42.42
N THR A 71 4.29 -20.08 43.34
CA THR A 71 5.16 -19.49 44.36
C THR A 71 6.54 -20.15 44.32
N GLY A 72 7.57 -19.42 44.77
CA GLY A 72 8.94 -19.90 44.86
C GLY A 72 9.53 -20.42 43.52
N PRO A 73 10.28 -21.54 43.53
CA PRO A 73 11.09 -21.97 42.38
C PRO A 73 10.25 -22.39 41.16
N HIS A 74 8.98 -22.73 41.35
CA HIS A 74 8.09 -23.07 40.23
C HIS A 74 7.64 -21.84 39.45
N LYS A 75 7.46 -20.71 40.15
CA LYS A 75 7.18 -19.43 39.51
C LYS A 75 8.36 -19.00 38.65
N GLU A 76 9.57 -19.12 39.17
CA GLU A 76 10.82 -18.81 38.45
C GLU A 76 10.96 -19.67 37.19
N LEU A 77 10.76 -20.99 37.30
CA LEU A 77 10.82 -21.89 36.14
C LEU A 77 9.80 -21.53 35.05
N VAL A 78 8.56 -21.21 35.44
CA VAL A 78 7.51 -20.83 34.47
C VAL A 78 7.80 -19.45 33.88
N ALA A 79 8.36 -18.51 34.66
CA ALA A 79 8.79 -17.20 34.17
C ALA A 79 9.88 -17.34 33.12
N GLU A 80 10.98 -18.02 33.46
CA GLU A 80 12.12 -18.23 32.57
C GLU A 80 11.68 -18.91 31.26
N ARG A 81 10.85 -19.96 31.35
CA ARG A 81 10.34 -20.64 30.15
C ARG A 81 9.42 -19.78 29.31
N SER A 82 8.56 -18.98 29.92
CA SER A 82 7.66 -18.10 29.18
C SER A 82 8.45 -17.00 28.47
N GLU A 83 9.44 -16.40 29.14
CA GLU A 83 10.34 -15.41 28.58
C GLU A 83 11.18 -15.99 27.44
N GLU A 84 11.73 -17.20 27.60
CA GLU A 84 12.46 -17.92 26.56
C GLU A 84 11.60 -18.11 25.30
N ILE A 85 10.36 -18.58 25.45
CA ILE A 85 9.45 -18.80 24.32
C ILE A 85 9.05 -17.48 23.67
N LEU A 86 8.71 -16.45 24.45
CA LEU A 86 8.40 -15.12 23.92
C LEU A 86 9.57 -14.54 23.13
N ALA A 87 10.81 -14.70 23.61
CA ALA A 87 12.00 -14.26 22.91
C ALA A 87 12.19 -15.02 21.57
N LYS A 88 11.99 -16.35 21.56
CA LYS A 88 12.02 -17.15 20.33
C LYS A 88 10.94 -16.77 19.33
N LEU A 89 9.70 -16.57 19.80
CA LEU A 89 8.58 -16.11 18.96
C LEU A 89 8.86 -14.74 18.36
N ALA A 90 9.39 -13.79 19.16
CA ALA A 90 9.80 -12.48 18.68
C ALA A 90 10.89 -12.56 17.60
N MET A 91 11.92 -13.40 17.79
CA MET A 91 12.93 -13.64 16.76
C MET A 91 12.34 -14.22 15.47
N SER A 92 11.41 -15.18 15.57
CA SER A 92 10.73 -15.74 14.41
C SER A 92 9.92 -14.67 13.67
N ILE A 93 9.16 -13.84 14.39
CA ILE A 93 8.38 -12.73 13.83
C ILE A 93 9.28 -11.75 13.06
N ARG A 94 10.43 -11.35 13.61
CA ARG A 94 11.39 -10.47 12.90
C ARG A 94 11.91 -11.11 11.61
N SER A 95 12.30 -12.38 11.67
CA SER A 95 12.74 -13.15 10.50
C SER A 95 11.66 -13.24 9.42
N MET A 96 10.41 -13.48 9.82
CA MET A 96 9.25 -13.53 8.91
C MET A 96 8.94 -12.16 8.28
N VAL A 97 9.09 -11.07 9.02
CA VAL A 97 8.97 -9.69 8.49
C VAL A 97 10.06 -9.42 7.45
N ALA A 98 11.32 -9.78 7.74
CA ALA A 98 12.41 -9.65 6.78
C ALA A 98 12.16 -10.49 5.52
N SER A 99 11.65 -11.71 5.68
CA SER A 99 11.27 -12.60 4.57
C SER A 99 10.12 -12.02 3.73
N LEU A 100 9.11 -11.39 4.36
CA LEU A 100 8.02 -10.72 3.66
C LEU A 100 8.54 -9.56 2.77
N ILE A 101 9.42 -8.72 3.32
CA ILE A 101 10.03 -7.60 2.59
C ILE A 101 10.83 -8.14 1.38
N ALA A 102 11.65 -9.18 1.60
CA ALA A 102 12.41 -9.82 0.53
C ALA A 102 11.49 -10.39 -0.55
N LYS A 103 10.41 -11.09 -0.19
CA LYS A 103 9.44 -11.66 -1.15
C LYS A 103 8.80 -10.60 -2.04
N VAL A 104 8.45 -9.44 -1.48
CA VAL A 104 7.88 -8.34 -2.29
C VAL A 104 8.93 -7.76 -3.23
N ARG A 105 10.13 -7.47 -2.74
CA ARG A 105 11.25 -6.96 -3.55
C ARG A 105 11.64 -7.91 -4.69
N ASP A 106 11.72 -9.20 -4.41
CA ASP A 106 12.04 -10.23 -5.40
C ASP A 106 10.88 -10.41 -6.39
N GLY A 107 9.63 -10.27 -5.92
CA GLY A 107 8.44 -10.24 -6.76
C GLY A 107 8.48 -9.09 -7.78
N VAL A 108 8.89 -7.88 -7.36
CA VAL A 108 9.07 -6.73 -8.26
C VAL A 108 10.12 -7.05 -9.32
N SER A 109 11.27 -7.59 -8.90
CA SER A 109 12.37 -7.92 -9.80
C SER A 109 11.99 -8.99 -10.85
N ASN A 110 11.10 -9.90 -10.48
CA ASN A 110 10.64 -10.99 -11.36
C ASN A 110 9.39 -10.66 -12.17
N THR A 111 8.79 -9.49 -11.95
CA THR A 111 7.58 -9.09 -12.68
C THR A 111 7.93 -8.83 -14.15
N LYS A 112 7.48 -9.74 -15.03
CA LYS A 112 7.59 -9.61 -16.49
C LYS A 112 6.18 -9.36 -17.06
N ASN A 113 6.08 -8.45 -18.02
CA ASN A 113 4.87 -8.17 -18.79
C ASN A 113 3.65 -7.72 -17.96
N ILE A 114 3.69 -6.47 -17.51
CA ILE A 114 2.51 -5.83 -16.92
C ILE A 114 1.56 -5.45 -18.06
N VAL A 115 0.38 -6.06 -18.03
CA VAL A 115 -0.69 -5.79 -18.99
C VAL A 115 -1.66 -4.78 -18.38
N GLY A 116 -1.76 -3.62 -19.02
CA GLY A 116 -2.71 -2.56 -18.64
C GLY A 116 -2.22 -1.61 -17.54
N VAL A 117 -3.12 -0.72 -17.12
CA VAL A 117 -2.87 0.36 -16.15
C VAL A 117 -3.47 0.05 -14.76
N GLY A 118 -4.01 -1.15 -14.56
CA GLY A 118 -4.69 -1.53 -13.32
C GLY A 118 -3.76 -1.75 -12.12
N VAL A 119 -4.37 -1.95 -10.95
CA VAL A 119 -3.65 -2.27 -9.72
C VAL A 119 -2.99 -3.65 -9.84
N HIS A 120 -1.68 -3.70 -9.69
CA HIS A 120 -0.87 -4.89 -9.86
C HIS A 120 -1.14 -5.93 -8.74
N PRO A 121 -1.15 -7.24 -9.04
CA PRO A 121 -1.38 -8.28 -8.03
C PRO A 121 -0.39 -8.22 -6.86
N LEU A 122 0.88 -7.88 -7.12
CA LEU A 122 1.88 -7.72 -6.05
C LEU A 122 1.57 -6.54 -5.14
N THR A 123 1.07 -5.42 -5.69
CA THR A 123 0.60 -4.27 -4.92
C THR A 123 -0.57 -4.67 -4.01
N LYS A 124 -1.54 -5.44 -4.54
CA LYS A 124 -2.66 -5.96 -3.74
C LYS A 124 -2.18 -6.88 -2.62
N TYR A 125 -1.22 -7.76 -2.91
CA TYR A 125 -0.64 -8.66 -1.93
C TYR A 125 0.06 -7.88 -0.79
N ALA A 126 0.90 -6.91 -1.14
CA ALA A 126 1.60 -6.06 -0.17
C ALA A 126 0.63 -5.30 0.74
N VAL A 127 -0.36 -4.64 0.15
CA VAL A 127 -1.40 -3.93 0.91
C VAL A 127 -2.17 -4.90 1.81
N LEU A 128 -2.55 -6.08 1.30
CA LEU A 128 -3.24 -7.10 2.10
C LEU A 128 -2.42 -7.52 3.33
N CYS A 129 -1.11 -7.70 3.17
CA CYS A 129 -0.22 -8.00 4.29
C CYS A 129 -0.22 -6.87 5.33
N ILE A 130 -0.07 -5.61 4.90
CA ILE A 130 -0.08 -4.45 5.81
C ILE A 130 -1.42 -4.34 6.55
N VAL A 131 -2.54 -4.42 5.83
CA VAL A 131 -3.89 -4.35 6.40
C VAL A 131 -4.13 -5.46 7.42
N ARG A 132 -3.63 -6.67 7.17
CA ARG A 132 -3.76 -7.79 8.12
C ARG A 132 -2.87 -7.66 9.35
N LEU A 133 -1.75 -6.95 9.27
CA LEU A 133 -0.85 -6.71 10.40
C LEU A 133 -1.30 -5.53 11.27
N ALA A 134 -2.03 -4.57 10.71
CA ALA A 134 -2.47 -3.37 11.42
C ALA A 134 -3.23 -3.61 12.74
N PRO A 135 -4.12 -4.62 12.87
CA PRO A 135 -4.76 -4.92 14.16
C PRO A 135 -3.78 -5.38 15.26
N HIS A 136 -2.58 -5.82 14.89
CA HIS A 136 -1.54 -6.30 15.82
C HIS A 136 -0.40 -5.28 15.98
N ARG A 137 -0.62 -4.01 15.60
CA ARG A 137 0.40 -2.95 15.55
C ARG A 137 1.19 -2.82 16.85
N ASP A 138 0.52 -2.70 17.99
CA ASP A 138 1.20 -2.43 19.27
C ASP A 138 2.21 -3.54 19.63
N THR A 139 1.82 -4.80 19.41
CA THR A 139 2.69 -5.95 19.64
C THR A 139 3.81 -6.03 18.61
N LEU A 140 3.50 -5.77 17.34
CA LEU A 140 4.48 -5.80 16.27
C LEU A 140 5.55 -4.71 16.49
N ASP A 141 5.14 -3.47 16.78
CA ASP A 141 6.02 -2.34 17.04
C ASP A 141 6.92 -2.61 18.27
N LEU A 142 6.38 -3.20 19.34
CA LEU A 142 7.16 -3.63 20.51
C LEU A 142 8.25 -4.66 20.15
N ILE A 143 7.90 -5.67 19.35
CA ILE A 143 8.83 -6.72 18.92
C ILE A 143 9.90 -6.15 17.98
N LEU A 144 9.51 -5.30 17.03
CA LEU A 144 10.41 -4.73 16.05
C LEU A 144 11.40 -3.74 16.69
N ALA A 145 10.93 -2.85 17.56
CA ALA A 145 11.77 -1.87 18.24
C ALA A 145 12.87 -2.50 19.13
N SER A 146 12.62 -3.70 19.67
CA SER A 146 13.57 -4.42 20.51
C SER A 146 14.62 -5.23 19.73
N GLY A 147 14.49 -5.36 18.41
CA GLY A 147 15.37 -6.18 17.58
C GLY A 147 16.69 -5.54 17.16
N GLY A 148 16.79 -4.21 17.21
CA GLY A 148 17.93 -3.47 16.62
C GLY A 148 18.02 -3.62 15.09
N ASP A 149 16.97 -4.15 14.46
CA ASP A 149 16.87 -4.33 13.02
C ASP A 149 16.53 -3.00 12.34
N ASP A 150 16.74 -2.97 11.02
CA ASP A 150 16.47 -1.82 10.16
C ASP A 150 14.94 -1.49 10.08
N VAL A 151 14.08 -2.39 10.54
CA VAL A 151 12.61 -2.22 10.61
C VAL A 151 12.20 -2.08 12.08
N ALA A 152 11.82 -0.87 12.50
CA ALA A 152 11.45 -0.60 13.90
C ALA A 152 9.94 -0.61 14.16
N SER A 153 9.12 -0.46 13.13
CA SER A 153 7.66 -0.35 13.25
C SER A 153 6.91 -0.91 12.05
N LEU A 154 5.58 -1.07 12.19
CA LEU A 154 4.67 -1.35 11.08
C LEU A 154 4.75 -0.28 9.99
N SER A 155 4.94 0.99 10.37
CA SER A 155 5.10 2.10 9.42
C SER A 155 6.39 1.96 8.60
N ASP A 156 7.48 1.51 9.22
CA ASP A 156 8.75 1.26 8.51
C ASP A 156 8.65 0.04 7.59
N LEU A 157 8.01 -1.04 8.07
CA LEU A 157 7.71 -2.22 7.27
C LEU A 157 6.91 -1.82 6.03
N ALA A 158 5.81 -1.09 6.23
CA ALA A 158 4.97 -0.61 5.16
C ALA A 158 5.76 0.28 4.19
N SER A 159 6.59 1.19 4.69
CA SER A 159 7.44 2.04 3.85
C SER A 159 8.43 1.26 2.99
N ARG A 160 9.04 0.18 3.50
CA ARG A 160 9.99 -0.66 2.75
C ARG A 160 9.29 -1.51 1.69
N VAL A 161 8.18 -2.12 2.08
CA VAL A 161 7.36 -2.94 1.17
C VAL A 161 6.82 -2.08 0.04
N VAL A 162 6.24 -0.91 0.37
CA VAL A 162 5.67 0.02 -0.59
C VAL A 162 6.76 0.69 -1.43
N GLY A 163 7.87 1.12 -0.82
CA GLY A 163 9.00 1.69 -1.54
C GLY A 163 9.56 0.75 -2.61
N SER A 164 9.62 -0.55 -2.31
CA SER A 164 10.05 -1.55 -3.30
C SER A 164 9.12 -1.62 -4.52
N LEU A 165 7.81 -1.40 -4.33
CA LEU A 165 6.82 -1.35 -5.42
C LEU A 165 6.91 -0.04 -6.22
N GLU A 166 7.32 1.04 -5.56
CA GLU A 166 7.46 2.38 -6.15
C GLU A 166 8.75 2.50 -6.97
N GLU A 167 9.83 1.81 -6.58
CA GLU A 167 11.15 1.88 -7.24
C GLU A 167 11.19 1.21 -8.63
N LYS A 168 10.24 0.34 -9.00
CA LYS A 168 10.13 -0.28 -10.34
C LYS A 168 8.77 -0.96 -10.56
N PRO A 169 8.13 -0.79 -11.74
CA PRO A 169 8.54 -1.52 -12.95
C PRO A 169 8.42 -0.71 -14.27
N VAL A 170 9.47 -0.73 -15.09
CA VAL A 170 9.39 -0.27 -16.50
C VAL A 170 8.37 -1.14 -17.21
N LEU A 171 7.24 -0.58 -17.62
CA LEU A 171 6.27 -1.30 -18.44
C LEU A 171 6.98 -1.66 -19.76
N PRO A 172 6.99 -2.95 -20.17
CA PRO A 172 7.52 -3.31 -21.46
C PRO A 172 6.75 -2.54 -22.53
N CYS A 173 7.48 -1.71 -23.27
CA CYS A 173 6.95 -1.05 -24.45
C CYS A 173 6.74 -2.15 -25.50
N ASP A 174 5.57 -2.20 -26.12
CA ASP A 174 5.50 -2.90 -27.39
C ASP A 174 6.46 -2.17 -28.33
N ASP A 175 7.28 -2.88 -29.11
CA ASP A 175 8.32 -2.26 -29.95
C ASP A 175 7.73 -1.23 -30.95
N ASP A 176 6.42 -1.33 -31.23
CA ASP A 176 5.66 -0.43 -32.10
C ASP A 176 4.94 0.73 -31.36
N ALA A 177 4.99 0.79 -30.03
CA ALA A 177 4.25 1.80 -29.28
C ALA A 177 4.91 3.20 -29.37
N THR A 178 4.10 4.22 -29.61
CA THR A 178 4.61 5.62 -29.61
C THR A 178 5.10 6.01 -28.22
N ALA A 179 6.11 6.88 -28.14
CA ALA A 179 6.64 7.40 -26.87
C ALA A 179 5.55 8.00 -25.95
N ALA A 180 4.52 8.62 -26.53
CA ALA A 180 3.38 9.16 -25.78
C ALA A 180 2.48 8.06 -25.20
N ALA A 181 2.26 6.96 -25.91
CA ALA A 181 1.51 5.81 -25.41
C ALA A 181 2.28 5.07 -24.29
N THR A 182 3.60 4.96 -24.43
CA THR A 182 4.49 4.39 -23.41
C THR A 182 4.52 5.26 -22.15
N GLY A 183 4.65 6.58 -22.32
CA GLY A 183 4.58 7.54 -21.22
C GLY A 183 3.23 7.52 -20.51
N SER A 184 2.12 7.49 -21.26
CA SER A 184 0.76 7.36 -20.73
C SER A 184 0.65 6.13 -19.83
N ARG A 185 0.96 4.95 -20.39
CA ARG A 185 0.86 3.67 -19.67
C ARG A 185 1.69 3.69 -18.40
N HIS A 186 2.92 4.18 -18.47
CA HIS A 186 3.84 4.25 -17.32
C HIS A 186 3.24 5.11 -16.21
N HIS A 187 2.89 6.36 -16.51
CA HIS A 187 2.38 7.26 -15.48
C HIS A 187 1.03 6.83 -14.92
N LEU A 188 0.09 6.36 -15.76
CA LEU A 188 -1.21 5.87 -15.30
C LEU A 188 -1.07 4.64 -14.40
N PHE A 189 -0.23 3.68 -14.77
CA PHE A 189 0.02 2.50 -13.95
C PHE A 189 0.57 2.88 -12.57
N HIS A 190 1.60 3.73 -12.52
CA HIS A 190 2.21 4.13 -11.24
C HIS A 190 1.25 4.97 -10.40
N ALA A 191 0.54 5.93 -11.00
CA ALA A 191 -0.46 6.74 -10.28
C ALA A 191 -1.57 5.86 -9.69
N ASN A 192 -2.09 4.90 -10.45
CA ASN A 192 -3.12 3.97 -9.97
C ASN A 192 -2.64 3.11 -8.81
N ASN A 193 -1.41 2.56 -8.90
CA ASN A 193 -0.87 1.71 -7.84
C ASN A 193 -0.52 2.51 -6.58
N ALA A 194 0.10 3.69 -6.72
CA ALA A 194 0.41 4.57 -5.60
C ALA A 194 -0.88 5.06 -4.90
N ASN A 195 -1.90 5.44 -5.67
CA ASN A 195 -3.18 5.86 -5.10
C ASN A 195 -3.90 4.70 -4.40
N PHE A 196 -3.87 3.49 -4.96
CA PHE A 196 -4.44 2.31 -4.29
C PHE A 196 -3.77 2.04 -2.94
N VAL A 197 -2.44 2.11 -2.88
CA VAL A 197 -1.68 1.97 -1.63
C VAL A 197 -2.04 3.07 -0.64
N LEU A 198 -2.07 4.33 -1.10
CA LEU A 198 -2.43 5.49 -0.30
C LEU A 198 -3.80 5.32 0.34
N GLN A 199 -4.84 5.04 -0.44
CA GLN A 199 -6.22 4.90 0.07
C GLN A 199 -6.35 3.72 1.03
N SER A 200 -5.62 2.62 0.78
CA SER A 200 -5.72 1.41 1.61
C SER A 200 -4.97 1.54 2.94
N CYS A 201 -3.83 2.25 2.96
CA CYS A 201 -2.92 2.28 4.10
C CYS A 201 -3.01 3.57 4.92
N LYS A 202 -3.48 4.70 4.34
CA LYS A 202 -3.62 5.99 5.05
C LYS A 202 -4.43 5.89 6.35
N PRO A 203 -5.59 5.21 6.38
CA PRO A 203 -6.36 5.06 7.63
C PRO A 203 -5.62 4.30 8.74
N LEU A 204 -4.61 3.50 8.38
CA LEU A 204 -3.87 2.63 9.30
C LEU A 204 -2.55 3.25 9.77
N LEU A 205 -1.89 4.01 8.90
CA LEU A 205 -0.53 4.52 9.10
C LEU A 205 -0.47 6.03 9.37
N GLY A 206 -1.56 6.77 9.13
CA GLY A 206 -1.68 8.19 9.41
C GLY A 206 -1.16 9.11 8.31
N ASP A 207 -1.37 10.41 8.50
CA ASP A 207 -1.14 11.44 7.48
C ASP A 207 0.36 11.66 7.17
N GLU A 208 1.23 11.53 8.17
CA GLU A 208 2.68 11.68 7.98
C GLU A 208 3.23 10.64 7.00
N TRP A 209 2.81 9.37 7.15
CA TRP A 209 3.19 8.30 6.24
C TRP A 209 2.58 8.50 4.83
N ALA A 210 1.34 9.01 4.79
CA ALA A 210 0.59 9.22 3.57
C ALA A 210 1.16 10.35 2.69
N ALA A 211 1.71 11.41 3.28
CA ALA A 211 2.22 12.58 2.57
C ALA A 211 3.29 12.24 1.51
N ALA A 212 4.19 11.30 1.82
CA ALA A 212 5.20 10.84 0.86
C ALA A 212 4.57 10.18 -0.37
N ARG A 213 3.44 9.45 -0.19
CA ARG A 213 2.74 8.73 -1.26
C ARG A 213 1.85 9.66 -2.06
N GLU A 214 1.24 10.65 -1.42
CA GLU A 214 0.53 11.74 -2.10
C GLU A 214 1.45 12.44 -3.11
N SER A 215 2.69 12.77 -2.72
CA SER A 215 3.69 13.34 -3.63
C SER A 215 4.03 12.42 -4.81
N ILE A 216 4.04 11.10 -4.62
CA ILE A 216 4.28 10.13 -5.71
C ILE A 216 3.11 10.15 -6.69
N VAL A 217 1.87 10.14 -6.19
CA VAL A 217 0.66 10.24 -7.03
C VAL A 217 0.70 11.53 -7.85
N GLU A 218 0.94 12.67 -7.21
CA GLU A 218 1.04 13.98 -7.87
C GLU A 218 2.12 14.01 -8.95
N ARG A 219 3.30 13.43 -8.67
CA ARG A 219 4.40 13.34 -9.65
C ARG A 219 3.98 12.58 -10.89
N HIS A 220 3.29 11.44 -10.75
CA HIS A 220 2.85 10.67 -11.90
C HIS A 220 1.68 11.34 -12.63
N VAL A 221 0.78 12.04 -11.94
CA VAL A 221 -0.26 12.86 -12.58
C VAL A 221 0.36 13.98 -13.42
N ALA A 222 1.33 14.71 -12.88
CA ALA A 222 2.05 15.76 -13.61
C ALA A 222 2.87 15.18 -14.78
N GLY A 223 3.58 14.08 -14.54
CA GLY A 223 4.35 13.38 -15.57
C GLY A 223 3.49 12.85 -16.72
N TYR A 224 2.28 12.37 -16.42
CA TYR A 224 1.29 12.01 -17.44
C TYR A 224 0.93 13.20 -18.33
N ALA A 225 0.57 14.34 -17.72
CA ALA A 225 0.25 15.56 -18.47
C ALA A 225 1.45 16.07 -19.28
N GLU A 226 2.67 15.87 -18.80
CA GLU A 226 3.90 16.15 -19.54
C GLU A 226 4.08 15.23 -20.74
N ALA A 227 4.18 13.93 -20.51
CA ALA A 227 4.48 12.96 -21.55
C ALA A 227 3.43 12.92 -22.68
N CYS A 228 2.15 13.08 -22.34
CA CYS A 228 1.06 12.85 -23.28
C CYS A 228 0.52 14.14 -23.91
N TRP A 229 0.55 15.26 -23.18
CA TRP A 229 -0.16 16.48 -23.59
C TRP A 229 0.77 17.67 -23.88
N ALA A 230 2.02 17.66 -23.39
CA ALA A 230 2.99 18.68 -23.80
C ALA A 230 3.25 18.70 -25.33
N PRO A 231 3.36 17.55 -26.04
CA PRO A 231 3.51 17.56 -27.50
C PRO A 231 2.31 18.15 -28.24
N VAL A 232 1.11 18.03 -27.67
CA VAL A 232 -0.12 18.64 -28.21
C VAL A 232 -0.03 20.16 -28.06
N VAL A 233 0.29 20.64 -26.86
CA VAL A 233 0.46 22.08 -26.57
C VAL A 233 1.59 22.70 -27.40
N ALA A 234 2.71 22.00 -27.60
CA ALA A 234 3.82 22.44 -28.43
C ALA A 234 3.44 22.69 -29.89
N CYS A 235 2.31 22.15 -30.36
CA CYS A 235 1.79 22.49 -31.69
C CYS A 235 1.35 23.96 -31.82
N LEU A 236 1.08 24.65 -30.70
CA LEU A 236 0.73 26.07 -30.65
C LEU A 236 1.95 27.00 -30.67
N GLU A 237 3.15 26.47 -30.42
CA GLU A 237 4.36 27.27 -30.43
C GLU A 237 4.73 27.73 -31.85
N PRO A 238 5.21 28.98 -32.00
CA PRO A 238 5.52 29.55 -33.31
C PRO A 238 6.80 28.94 -33.90
N ALA A 239 6.67 27.83 -34.63
CA ALA A 239 7.73 27.35 -35.52
C ALA A 239 7.76 28.19 -36.82
N GLY A 240 8.24 29.44 -36.72
CA GLY A 240 8.39 30.39 -37.83
C GLY A 240 7.11 31.14 -38.23
N ARG A 241 7.12 31.79 -39.41
CA ARG A 241 5.98 32.56 -39.99
C ARG A 241 4.86 31.64 -40.53
N LYS A 242 4.36 30.68 -39.75
CA LYS A 242 3.22 29.84 -40.16
C LYS A 242 1.91 30.60 -39.97
N PRO A 243 0.94 30.49 -40.90
CA PRO A 243 -0.39 31.06 -40.70
C PRO A 243 -1.06 30.47 -39.47
N ALA A 244 -1.65 31.32 -38.62
CA ALA A 244 -2.24 30.91 -37.34
C ALA A 244 -3.35 29.86 -37.51
N ALA A 245 -4.12 29.89 -38.60
CA ALA A 245 -5.11 28.86 -38.93
C ALA A 245 -4.48 27.47 -39.12
N LYS A 246 -3.28 27.39 -39.70
CA LYS A 246 -2.56 26.12 -39.90
C LYS A 246 -2.00 25.58 -38.59
N VAL A 247 -1.61 26.48 -37.67
CA VAL A 247 -1.18 26.14 -36.31
C VAL A 247 -2.34 25.52 -35.52
N VAL A 248 -3.50 26.17 -35.52
CA VAL A 248 -4.72 25.64 -34.86
C VAL A 248 -5.16 24.30 -35.47
N ALA A 249 -5.14 24.15 -36.79
CA ALA A 249 -5.48 22.87 -37.43
C ALA A 249 -4.52 21.73 -37.01
N LYS A 250 -3.21 22.02 -36.90
CA LYS A 250 -2.22 21.06 -36.40
C LYS A 250 -2.50 20.68 -34.94
N PHE A 251 -2.79 21.67 -34.11
CA PHE A 251 -3.17 21.46 -32.71
C PHE A 251 -4.43 20.59 -32.60
N SER A 252 -5.52 20.92 -33.31
CA SER A 252 -6.76 20.14 -33.26
C SER A 252 -6.54 18.68 -33.67
N ALA A 253 -5.74 18.43 -34.72
CA ALA A 253 -5.41 17.07 -35.14
C ALA A 253 -4.53 16.33 -34.13
N ALA A 254 -3.61 17.01 -33.44
CA ALA A 254 -2.82 16.43 -32.37
C ALA A 254 -3.67 16.12 -31.12
N PHE A 255 -4.60 17.02 -30.78
CA PHE A 255 -5.56 16.84 -29.70
C PHE A 255 -6.45 15.63 -29.95
N ASP A 256 -7.06 15.51 -31.13
CA ASP A 256 -7.94 14.37 -31.44
C ASP A 256 -7.21 13.03 -31.31
N ARG A 257 -5.99 12.93 -31.85
CA ARG A 257 -5.18 11.71 -31.71
C ARG A 257 -4.84 11.38 -30.26
N ALA A 258 -4.45 12.38 -29.47
CA ALA A 258 -4.17 12.17 -28.05
C ALA A 258 -5.43 11.76 -27.31
N TYR A 259 -6.56 12.43 -27.56
CA TYR A 259 -7.85 12.12 -26.96
C TYR A 259 -8.29 10.69 -27.28
N GLU A 260 -8.33 10.31 -28.55
CA GLU A 260 -8.74 8.96 -28.99
C GLU A 260 -7.86 7.86 -28.39
N SER A 261 -6.55 8.12 -28.28
CA SER A 261 -5.61 7.18 -27.65
C SER A 261 -5.88 6.97 -26.15
N GLN A 262 -6.43 7.97 -25.47
CA GLN A 262 -6.58 7.97 -24.00
C GLN A 262 -8.02 7.72 -23.55
N ALA A 263 -9.01 7.96 -24.41
CA ALA A 263 -10.43 7.79 -24.10
C ALA A 263 -10.80 6.35 -23.70
N ARG A 264 -10.06 5.36 -24.19
CA ARG A 264 -10.26 3.93 -23.86
C ARG A 264 -9.61 3.50 -22.55
N CYS A 265 -8.75 4.34 -21.96
CA CYS A 265 -8.17 4.03 -20.67
C CYS A 265 -9.25 4.14 -19.59
N GLU A 266 -9.18 3.32 -18.55
CA GLU A 266 -10.09 3.38 -17.41
C GLU A 266 -9.27 3.72 -16.15
N VAL A 267 -9.70 4.73 -15.41
CA VAL A 267 -9.17 5.05 -14.07
C VAL A 267 -10.31 4.95 -13.08
N ARG A 268 -10.30 3.86 -12.30
CA ARG A 268 -11.41 3.50 -11.40
C ARG A 268 -11.62 4.51 -10.29
N ASP A 269 -10.54 4.94 -9.65
CA ASP A 269 -10.62 5.85 -8.51
C ASP A 269 -11.06 7.26 -8.98
N PRO A 270 -12.22 7.77 -8.51
CA PRO A 270 -12.75 9.05 -8.97
C PRO A 270 -11.84 10.23 -8.64
N ALA A 271 -11.23 10.26 -7.46
CA ALA A 271 -10.37 11.37 -7.05
C ALA A 271 -9.10 11.46 -7.92
N LEU A 272 -8.47 10.32 -8.21
CA LEU A 272 -7.35 10.25 -9.14
C LEU A 272 -7.76 10.62 -10.57
N ARG A 273 -8.93 10.15 -11.01
CA ARG A 273 -9.49 10.50 -12.32
C ARG A 273 -9.66 12.01 -12.47
N ASP A 274 -10.24 12.64 -11.46
CA ASP A 274 -10.44 14.09 -11.42
C ASP A 274 -9.11 14.86 -11.36
N ALA A 275 -8.11 14.33 -10.65
CA ALA A 275 -6.77 14.91 -10.62
C ALA A 275 -6.09 14.87 -12.00
N LEU A 276 -6.17 13.73 -12.71
CA LEU A 276 -5.64 13.59 -14.07
C LEU A 276 -6.34 14.55 -15.04
N ARG A 277 -7.68 14.59 -15.01
CA ARG A 277 -8.47 15.49 -15.86
C ARG A 277 -8.15 16.95 -15.62
N ARG A 278 -8.03 17.37 -14.36
CA ARG A 278 -7.60 18.73 -13.99
C ARG A 278 -6.21 19.04 -14.53
N ALA A 279 -5.22 18.17 -14.28
CA ALA A 279 -3.85 18.39 -14.75
C ALA A 279 -3.76 18.54 -16.27
N VAL A 280 -4.53 17.74 -17.03
CA VAL A 280 -4.59 17.86 -18.50
C VAL A 280 -5.32 19.14 -18.93
N SER A 281 -6.46 19.45 -18.30
CA SER A 281 -7.26 20.65 -18.61
C SER A 281 -6.48 21.93 -18.34
N ASP A 282 -5.86 22.04 -17.16
CA ASP A 282 -5.03 23.17 -16.76
C ASP A 282 -3.88 23.39 -17.75
N LYS A 283 -3.36 22.31 -18.35
CA LYS A 283 -2.30 22.41 -19.35
C LYS A 283 -2.81 22.81 -20.73
N VAL A 284 -3.76 22.06 -21.26
CA VAL A 284 -4.21 22.18 -22.65
C VAL A 284 -5.13 23.39 -22.83
N VAL A 285 -6.13 23.56 -21.98
CA VAL A 285 -7.13 24.62 -22.09
C VAL A 285 -6.48 25.97 -21.82
N THR A 286 -5.60 26.07 -20.83
CA THR A 286 -4.87 27.31 -20.54
C THR A 286 -3.98 27.72 -21.72
N ALA A 287 -3.16 26.81 -22.25
CA ALA A 287 -2.29 27.14 -23.37
C ALA A 287 -3.06 27.53 -24.63
N TYR A 288 -4.15 26.80 -24.94
CA TYR A 288 -5.01 27.13 -26.07
C TYR A 288 -5.72 28.47 -25.88
N GLY A 289 -6.25 28.74 -24.68
CA GLY A 289 -6.89 30.01 -24.35
C GLY A 289 -5.94 31.21 -24.47
N VAL A 290 -4.69 31.08 -24.03
CA VAL A 290 -3.64 32.09 -24.21
C VAL A 290 -3.34 32.30 -25.71
N TYR A 291 -3.25 31.23 -26.48
CA TYR A 291 -3.03 31.31 -27.92
C TYR A 291 -4.18 32.04 -28.65
N LEU A 292 -5.44 31.76 -28.29
CA LEU A 292 -6.60 32.43 -28.89
C LEU A 292 -6.64 33.92 -28.57
N LYS A 293 -6.33 34.32 -27.34
CA LYS A 293 -6.26 35.74 -26.94
C LYS A 293 -5.23 36.54 -27.74
N THR A 294 -4.12 35.90 -28.13
CA THR A 294 -3.09 36.54 -28.97
C THR A 294 -3.42 36.53 -30.47
N HIS A 295 -4.46 35.79 -30.89
CA HIS A 295 -4.88 35.66 -32.29
C HIS A 295 -6.40 35.85 -32.47
N PRO A 296 -6.96 37.02 -32.13
CA PRO A 296 -8.42 37.26 -32.10
C PRO A 296 -9.10 37.09 -33.47
N LYS A 297 -8.35 37.17 -34.57
CA LYS A 297 -8.88 36.98 -35.94
C LYS A 297 -9.30 35.53 -36.24
N LEU A 298 -9.05 34.57 -35.34
CA LEU A 298 -9.34 33.15 -35.54
C LEU A 298 -10.74 32.73 -35.09
N GLU A 299 -11.45 33.51 -34.27
CA GLU A 299 -12.70 33.11 -33.59
C GLU A 299 -13.74 32.44 -34.52
N LYS A 300 -13.89 32.92 -35.76
CA LYS A 300 -14.90 32.40 -36.71
C LYS A 300 -14.47 31.14 -37.49
N LYS A 301 -13.26 30.63 -37.26
CA LYS A 301 -12.65 29.51 -38.02
C LYS A 301 -12.14 28.38 -37.12
N LEU A 302 -12.49 28.40 -35.84
CA LEU A 302 -12.03 27.41 -34.87
C LEU A 302 -12.86 26.13 -34.99
N ARG A 303 -12.17 24.99 -34.90
CA ARG A 303 -12.81 23.68 -34.75
C ARG A 303 -13.29 23.43 -33.33
N TYR A 304 -12.57 23.98 -32.35
CA TYR A 304 -12.87 23.86 -30.93
C TYR A 304 -12.74 25.23 -30.25
N THR A 305 -13.69 25.56 -29.38
CA THR A 305 -13.53 26.59 -28.36
C THR A 305 -12.74 26.05 -27.18
N ALA A 306 -12.22 26.94 -26.32
CA ALA A 306 -11.54 26.51 -25.10
C ALA A 306 -12.47 25.74 -24.14
N GLY A 307 -13.76 26.10 -24.11
CA GLY A 307 -14.77 25.40 -23.30
C GLY A 307 -15.02 23.98 -23.79
N GLU A 308 -15.21 23.80 -25.11
CA GLU A 308 -15.42 22.47 -25.72
C GLU A 308 -14.23 21.53 -25.49
N LEU A 309 -13.00 22.05 -25.49
CA LEU A 309 -11.82 21.24 -25.12
C LEU A 309 -11.91 20.77 -23.66
N GLY A 310 -12.30 21.66 -22.75
CA GLY A 310 -12.48 21.32 -21.33
C GLY A 310 -13.55 20.26 -21.11
N GLU A 311 -14.69 20.38 -21.79
CA GLU A 311 -15.78 19.40 -21.74
C GLU A 311 -15.30 18.03 -22.21
N ARG A 312 -14.65 17.93 -23.37
CA ARG A 312 -14.12 16.65 -23.85
C ARG A 312 -13.08 16.07 -22.89
N LEU A 313 -12.16 16.88 -22.38
CA LEU A 313 -11.15 16.41 -21.43
C LEU A 313 -11.77 15.89 -20.12
N SER A 314 -12.95 16.39 -19.73
CA SER A 314 -13.68 15.89 -18.57
C SER A 314 -14.25 14.48 -18.76
N GLU A 315 -14.36 13.98 -19.99
CA GLU A 315 -14.84 12.62 -20.31
C GLU A 315 -13.70 11.57 -20.31
N LEU A 316 -12.44 11.99 -20.24
CA LEU A 316 -11.30 11.06 -20.26
C LEU A 316 -11.35 10.08 -19.10
N PHE A 317 -10.91 8.84 -19.33
CA PHE A 317 -10.74 7.79 -18.32
C PHE A 317 -12.02 7.11 -17.78
N GLU A 318 -13.18 7.31 -18.40
CA GLU A 318 -14.42 6.58 -18.04
C GLU A 318 -14.41 5.09 -18.46
N GLY A 319 -13.54 4.69 -19.39
CA GLY A 319 -13.54 3.34 -19.98
C GLY A 319 -14.63 3.15 -21.06
N GLU A 320 -14.78 1.93 -21.60
CA GLU A 320 -15.73 1.62 -22.69
C GLU A 320 -17.23 1.65 -22.28
N ALA A 321 -17.59 2.27 -21.15
CA ALA A 321 -18.96 2.34 -20.65
C ALA A 321 -19.55 3.78 -20.65
N ALA A 322 -19.23 4.57 -21.67
CA ALA A 322 -19.89 5.86 -21.94
C ALA A 322 -20.70 5.87 -23.26
N GLU A 323 -20.92 4.71 -23.88
CA GLU A 323 -21.96 4.53 -24.90
C GLU A 323 -23.03 3.61 -24.31
N HIS A 324 -24.07 4.18 -23.71
CA HIS A 324 -25.47 3.72 -23.69
C HIS A 324 -26.24 4.47 -22.59
N ASN A 325 -26.62 5.71 -22.91
CA ASN A 325 -27.93 6.26 -22.58
C ASN A 325 -28.07 7.59 -23.35
N LYS A 326 -28.43 7.45 -24.62
CA LYS A 326 -29.18 8.46 -25.37
C LYS A 326 -30.60 7.95 -25.55
#